data_AF-A0A3N0Y7Q3-F1
#
_entry.id   AF-A0A3N0Y7Q3-F1
#
_cell.length_a   1.000
_cell.length_b   1.000
_cell.length_c   1.000
_cell.angle_alpha   90.00
_cell.angle_beta   90.00
_cell.angle_gamma   90.00
#
_symmetry.space_group_name_H-M   'P 1'
#
loop_
_entity.id
_entity.type
_entity.pdbx_description
1 polymer ?
#
loop_
_entity_poly.entity_id
_entity_poly.type
_entity_poly.pdbx_seq_one_letter_code
_entity_poly.pdbx_strand_id
1 'polypeptide(L)'
;MSSSLASGLKERHVIWETSELLAYLHHSPWTPGVAVVTHKSSGSTGSIFHLPEDAFLHLLLGTRTVAHLLCESLSVQRCALVHMPQKRADGLGTELHVVPLHGLESDWKPHLAAEEDFQACDPGYVSSKSGPRWTESDLEAVKRRIRVHLPTPKAAPNYTFLGDPSDSGLFPRIVRGEEKQWRIWEDDGHVAFLTPFPNTPGLTVLVPRKPLSSDIFRLEEGDYRQLLMATRKAEMSLTCPAPEYFDRYPGYVTSVSGSPASRESLQEICARITQR
;
A
#
# COMPACT_ATOMS: atom_id res chain seq x y z
N MET A 1 17.67 -25.91 20.53
CA MET A 1 17.51 -24.46 20.76
C MET A 1 16.23 -23.98 20.07
N SER A 2 15.07 -24.32 20.63
CA SER A 2 13.75 -24.12 20.00
C SER A 2 12.86 -23.13 20.77
N SER A 3 13.42 -22.33 21.68
CA SER A 3 12.63 -21.55 22.66
C SER A 3 12.57 -20.05 22.40
N SER A 4 13.19 -19.49 21.35
CA SER A 4 13.18 -18.03 21.12
C SER A 4 11.99 -17.55 20.28
N LEU A 5 11.44 -18.38 19.39
CA LEU A 5 10.25 -18.01 18.61
C LEU A 5 8.97 -18.00 19.46
N ALA A 6 8.87 -18.93 20.42
CA ALA A 6 7.73 -19.01 21.34
C ALA A 6 7.74 -17.91 22.42
N SER A 7 8.88 -17.26 22.68
CA SER A 7 8.97 -16.17 23.67
C SER A 7 8.54 -14.82 23.10
N GLY A 8 8.73 -14.57 21.79
CA GLY A 8 8.35 -13.30 21.15
C GLY A 8 6.84 -13.11 20.89
N LEU A 9 6.05 -14.18 20.99
CA LEU A 9 4.58 -14.13 20.94
C LEU A 9 3.96 -13.91 22.33
N LYS A 10 4.72 -14.12 23.41
CA LYS A 10 4.20 -14.18 24.79
C LYS A 10 3.98 -12.82 25.48
N GLU A 11 4.44 -11.72 24.87
CA GLU A 11 4.30 -10.35 25.41
C GLU A 11 3.49 -9.42 24.51
N ARG A 12 2.67 -9.96 23.60
CA ARG A 12 1.79 -9.13 22.78
C ARG A 12 0.49 -8.87 23.53
N HIS A 13 0.16 -7.60 23.72
CA HIS A 13 -1.15 -7.19 24.22
C HIS A 13 -2.18 -7.36 23.09
N VAL A 14 -2.69 -8.59 22.95
CA VAL A 14 -3.73 -8.96 21.98
C VAL A 14 -5.03 -8.22 22.30
N ILE A 15 -5.62 -7.59 21.30
CA ILE A 15 -6.87 -6.82 21.42
C ILE A 15 -8.02 -7.43 20.62
N TRP A 16 -7.71 -8.25 19.61
CA TRP A 16 -8.70 -8.92 18.78
C TRP A 16 -8.05 -10.12 18.06
N GLU A 17 -8.79 -11.21 17.89
CA GLU A 17 -8.30 -12.38 17.15
C GLU A 17 -9.43 -13.17 16.49
N THR A 18 -9.08 -13.90 15.43
CA THR A 18 -9.90 -14.95 14.80
C THR A 18 -9.09 -16.25 14.71
N SER A 19 -9.58 -17.26 14.00
CA SER A 19 -8.78 -18.46 13.69
C SER A 19 -7.54 -18.15 12.85
N GLU A 20 -7.59 -17.12 12.01
CA GLU A 20 -6.54 -16.81 11.01
C GLU A 20 -5.83 -15.49 11.27
N LEU A 21 -6.48 -14.51 11.89
CA LEU A 21 -5.94 -13.17 12.11
C LEU A 21 -5.69 -12.90 13.59
N LEU A 22 -4.72 -12.04 13.84
CA LEU A 22 -4.36 -11.54 15.16
C LEU A 22 -4.17 -10.03 15.10
N ALA A 23 -4.71 -9.32 16.09
CA ALA A 23 -4.41 -7.91 16.32
C ALA A 23 -3.90 -7.66 17.73
N TYR A 24 -2.83 -6.88 17.85
CA TYR A 24 -2.19 -6.53 19.12
C TYR A 24 -1.67 -5.10 19.12
N LEU A 25 -1.46 -4.51 20.30
CA LEU A 25 -0.89 -3.17 20.42
C LEU A 25 0.59 -3.16 20.02
N HIS A 26 0.97 -2.16 19.22
CA HIS A 26 2.35 -1.93 18.82
C HIS A 26 3.20 -1.55 20.05
N HIS A 27 4.37 -2.18 20.21
CA HIS A 27 5.19 -2.05 21.43
C HIS A 27 5.87 -0.68 21.61
N SER A 28 6.07 0.05 20.51
CA SER A 28 6.69 1.39 20.51
C SER A 28 5.89 2.33 19.60
N PRO A 29 4.65 2.68 19.97
CA PRO A 29 3.74 3.40 19.08
C PRO A 29 4.06 4.90 19.06
N TRP A 30 3.84 5.56 17.93
CA TRP A 30 3.99 7.01 17.76
C TRP A 30 2.71 7.80 18.12
N THR A 31 1.64 7.09 18.47
CA THR A 31 0.41 7.66 19.04
C THR A 31 -0.28 6.58 19.89
N PRO A 32 -1.01 6.92 20.97
CA PRO A 32 -1.68 5.91 21.79
C PRO A 32 -2.64 5.03 20.99
N GLY A 33 -2.54 3.71 21.17
CA GLY A 33 -3.49 2.74 20.60
C GLY A 33 -3.17 2.25 19.20
N VAL A 34 -1.98 2.51 18.64
CA VAL A 34 -1.57 1.87 17.38
C VAL A 34 -1.64 0.34 17.53
N ALA A 35 -2.41 -0.29 16.64
CA ALA A 35 -2.56 -1.73 16.60
C ALA A 35 -1.90 -2.30 15.33
N VAL A 36 -1.32 -3.48 15.48
CA VAL A 36 -0.79 -4.28 14.38
C VAL A 36 -1.79 -5.39 14.08
N VAL A 37 -2.15 -5.58 12.82
CA VAL A 37 -3.02 -6.66 12.33
C VAL A 37 -2.22 -7.54 11.38
N THR A 38 -2.22 -8.86 11.60
CA THR A 38 -1.44 -9.81 10.81
C THR A 38 -2.10 -11.20 10.78
N HIS A 39 -1.67 -12.03 9.84
CA HIS A 39 -2.04 -13.45 9.77
C HIS A 39 -1.27 -14.27 10.81
N LYS A 40 -1.97 -15.18 11.51
CA LYS A 40 -1.40 -16.12 12.49
C LYS A 40 -0.47 -17.14 11.84
N SER A 41 -0.78 -17.54 10.61
CA SER A 41 0.04 -18.42 9.79
C SER A 41 0.70 -17.59 8.69
N SER A 42 1.97 -17.26 8.88
CA SER A 42 2.71 -16.37 7.99
C SER A 42 3.44 -17.13 6.89
N GLY A 43 3.19 -16.73 5.64
CA GLY A 43 4.13 -16.89 4.54
C GLY A 43 5.19 -15.80 4.57
N SER A 44 6.36 -16.04 3.96
CA SER A 44 7.52 -15.14 3.95
C SER A 44 7.40 -13.91 3.02
N THR A 45 6.18 -13.43 2.78
CA THR A 45 5.94 -12.29 1.89
C THR A 45 6.06 -10.97 2.66
N GLY A 46 7.00 -10.13 2.25
CA GLY A 46 7.20 -8.81 2.86
C GLY A 46 6.13 -7.78 2.50
N SER A 47 5.34 -7.97 1.43
CA SER A 47 4.33 -7.02 0.94
C SER A 47 2.94 -7.65 0.88
N ILE A 48 1.91 -6.88 1.25
CA ILE A 48 0.49 -7.34 1.20
C ILE A 48 0.06 -7.65 -0.23
N PHE A 49 0.66 -7.00 -1.23
CA PHE A 49 0.29 -7.15 -2.64
C PHE A 49 0.72 -8.50 -3.22
N HIS A 50 1.66 -9.20 -2.56
CA HIS A 50 2.07 -10.56 -2.92
C HIS A 50 1.24 -11.66 -2.25
N LEU A 51 0.32 -11.32 -1.34
CA LEU A 51 -0.60 -12.30 -0.74
C LEU A 51 -1.58 -12.81 -1.81
N PRO A 52 -2.11 -14.04 -1.69
CA PRO A 52 -3.32 -14.46 -2.41
C PRO A 52 -4.45 -13.44 -2.25
N GLU A 53 -5.33 -13.31 -3.25
CA GLU A 53 -6.38 -12.27 -3.26
C GLU A 53 -7.34 -12.38 -2.08
N ASP A 54 -7.73 -13.60 -1.73
CA ASP A 54 -8.57 -13.92 -0.56
C ASP A 54 -7.85 -13.57 0.75
N ALA A 55 -6.57 -13.90 0.89
CA ALA A 55 -5.77 -13.55 2.06
C ALA A 55 -5.53 -12.04 2.20
N PHE A 56 -5.37 -11.33 1.08
CA PHE A 56 -5.27 -9.86 1.02
C PHE A 56 -6.57 -9.19 1.48
N LEU A 57 -7.71 -9.62 0.93
CA LEU A 57 -9.03 -9.13 1.35
C LEU A 57 -9.31 -9.43 2.81
N HIS A 58 -9.07 -10.67 3.24
CA HIS A 58 -9.34 -11.10 4.60
C HIS A 58 -8.56 -10.26 5.60
N LEU A 59 -7.27 -10.02 5.35
CA LEU A 59 -6.42 -9.18 6.18
C LEU A 59 -6.97 -7.75 6.31
N LEU A 60 -7.33 -7.11 5.19
CA LEU A 60 -7.82 -5.73 5.16
C LEU A 60 -9.24 -5.59 5.76
N LEU A 61 -10.10 -6.59 5.62
CA LEU A 61 -11.40 -6.62 6.31
C LEU A 61 -11.22 -6.79 7.82
N GLY A 62 -10.26 -7.62 8.26
CA GLY A 62 -9.88 -7.71 9.67
C GLY A 62 -9.35 -6.38 10.20
N THR A 63 -8.51 -5.69 9.43
CA THR A 63 -8.03 -4.34 9.74
C THR A 63 -9.18 -3.34 9.90
N ARG A 64 -10.19 -3.40 9.03
CA ARG A 64 -11.40 -2.57 9.16
C ARG A 64 -12.15 -2.85 10.46
N THR A 65 -12.33 -4.11 10.83
CA THR A 65 -12.95 -4.49 12.11
C THR A 65 -12.18 -3.92 13.30
N VAL A 66 -10.85 -4.04 13.28
CA VAL A 66 -9.97 -3.51 14.33
C VAL A 66 -10.04 -1.98 14.39
N ALA A 67 -10.12 -1.29 13.24
CA ALA A 67 -10.29 0.15 13.20
C ALA A 67 -11.59 0.62 13.87
N HIS A 68 -12.70 -0.07 13.63
CA HIS A 68 -13.97 0.21 14.32
C HIS A 68 -13.86 0.01 15.83
N LEU A 69 -13.26 -1.11 16.26
CA LEU A 69 -13.02 -1.38 17.68
C LEU A 69 -12.19 -0.29 18.36
N LEU A 70 -11.12 0.20 17.69
CA LEU A 70 -10.29 1.29 18.21
C LEU A 70 -11.02 2.62 18.25
N CYS A 71 -11.82 2.95 17.22
CA CYS A 71 -12.65 4.16 17.22
C CYS A 71 -13.61 4.20 18.42
N GLU A 72 -14.30 3.08 18.70
CA GLU A 72 -15.21 2.97 19.84
C GLU A 72 -14.46 3.03 21.17
N SER A 73 -13.42 2.20 21.32
CA SER A 73 -12.73 2.04 22.60
C SER A 73 -11.92 3.26 23.02
N LEU A 74 -11.38 4.01 22.05
CA LEU A 74 -10.54 5.18 22.29
C LEU A 74 -11.27 6.50 22.06
N SER A 75 -12.55 6.44 21.67
CA SER A 75 -13.36 7.62 21.33
C SER A 75 -12.72 8.51 20.26
N VAL A 76 -12.00 7.91 19.30
CA VAL A 76 -11.45 8.62 18.13
C VAL A 76 -12.44 8.57 16.97
N GLN A 77 -12.45 9.62 16.15
CA GLN A 77 -13.37 9.69 15.01
C GLN A 77 -12.95 8.81 13.84
N ARG A 78 -11.63 8.64 13.64
CA ARG A 78 -11.04 7.97 12.47
C ARG A 78 -9.77 7.22 12.86
N CYS A 79 -9.44 6.21 12.07
CA CYS A 79 -8.14 5.56 12.07
C CYS A 79 -7.48 5.68 10.69
N ALA A 80 -6.15 5.73 10.64
CA ALA A 80 -5.38 5.56 9.41
C ALA A 80 -4.91 4.10 9.26
N LEU A 81 -4.69 3.69 8.02
CA LEU A 81 -4.09 2.41 7.65
C LEU A 81 -2.70 2.65 7.10
N VAL A 82 -1.71 1.93 7.62
CA VAL A 82 -0.33 1.98 7.14
C VAL A 82 0.19 0.58 6.88
N HIS A 83 0.80 0.39 5.72
CA HIS A 83 1.58 -0.79 5.38
C HIS A 83 2.99 -0.36 4.99
N MET A 84 4.01 -0.97 5.58
CA MET A 84 5.39 -0.85 5.15
C MET A 84 5.90 -2.26 4.84
N PRO A 85 6.40 -2.51 3.62
CA PRO A 85 6.87 -3.84 3.28
C PRO A 85 8.17 -4.15 4.04
N GLN A 86 8.10 -4.97 5.08
CA GLN A 86 9.26 -5.37 5.88
C GLN A 86 9.48 -6.88 5.80
N LYS A 87 10.71 -7.31 5.53
CA LYS A 87 11.15 -8.69 5.78
C LYS A 87 11.67 -8.76 7.20
N ARG A 88 10.84 -9.21 8.14
CA ARG A 88 11.29 -9.43 9.52
C ARG A 88 11.96 -10.79 9.66
N ALA A 89 13.02 -10.85 10.48
CA ALA A 89 13.72 -12.08 10.79
C ALA A 89 12.94 -13.00 11.76
N ASP A 90 11.89 -12.48 12.40
CA ASP A 90 11.07 -13.17 13.41
C ASP A 90 9.99 -14.09 12.80
N GLY A 91 9.92 -14.19 11.47
CA GLY A 91 9.01 -15.09 10.77
C GLY A 91 7.53 -14.69 10.83
N LEU A 92 7.20 -13.52 11.36
CA LEU A 92 5.84 -12.98 11.28
C LEU A 92 5.51 -12.58 9.85
N GLY A 93 4.21 -12.67 9.54
CA GLY A 93 3.70 -12.41 8.20
C GLY A 93 3.65 -10.91 7.92
N THR A 94 2.96 -10.57 6.85
CA THR A 94 2.73 -9.17 6.51
C THR A 94 1.92 -8.47 7.61
N GLU A 95 2.37 -7.29 8.01
CA GLU A 95 1.74 -6.47 9.07
C GLU A 95 1.05 -5.24 8.46
N LEU A 96 -0.13 -4.95 8.99
CA LEU A 96 -0.85 -3.70 8.78
C LEU A 96 -0.96 -2.96 10.10
N HIS A 97 -0.65 -1.67 10.09
CA HIS A 97 -0.81 -0.80 11.24
C HIS A 97 -2.10 0.00 11.13
N VAL A 98 -2.93 -0.09 12.17
CA VAL A 98 -4.12 0.75 12.36
C VAL A 98 -3.76 1.82 13.38
N VAL A 99 -3.83 3.08 12.96
CA VAL A 99 -3.35 4.24 13.72
C VAL A 99 -4.55 5.11 14.12
N PRO A 100 -4.97 5.13 15.40
CA PRO A 100 -6.00 6.03 15.89
C PRO A 100 -5.63 7.50 15.69
N LEU A 101 -6.52 8.28 15.09
CA LEU A 101 -6.32 9.72 14.85
C LEU A 101 -6.98 10.53 15.96
N HIS A 102 -6.23 10.75 17.04
CA HIS A 102 -6.67 11.53 18.20
C HIS A 102 -6.83 13.02 17.87
N GLY A 103 -7.80 13.67 18.51
CA GLY A 103 -8.03 15.12 18.38
C GLY A 103 -8.80 15.58 17.15
N LEU A 104 -9.30 14.65 16.31
CA LEU A 104 -10.19 14.99 15.21
C LEU A 104 -11.62 15.27 15.71
N GLU A 105 -12.23 16.32 15.17
CA GLU A 105 -13.63 16.66 15.38
C GLU A 105 -14.54 15.80 14.48
N SER A 106 -15.84 15.75 14.80
CA SER A 106 -16.84 15.05 13.98
C SER A 106 -17.04 15.69 12.61
N ASP A 107 -16.88 17.02 12.53
CA ASP A 107 -16.82 17.74 11.26
C ASP A 107 -15.39 17.67 10.69
N TRP A 108 -15.25 16.99 9.56
CA TRP A 108 -13.94 16.72 8.99
C TRP A 108 -13.43 17.91 8.18
N LYS A 109 -12.27 18.41 8.58
CA LYS A 109 -11.46 19.35 7.82
C LYS A 109 -10.05 18.78 7.61
N PRO A 110 -9.36 19.11 6.51
CA PRO A 110 -7.96 18.74 6.35
C PRO A 110 -7.09 19.32 7.48
N HIS A 111 -6.34 18.47 8.16
CA HIS A 111 -5.30 18.88 9.12
C HIS A 111 -3.93 18.78 8.43
N LEU A 112 -3.39 19.92 8.00
CA LEU A 112 -2.12 19.99 7.26
C LEU A 112 -0.96 20.24 8.21
N ALA A 113 0.14 19.51 8.01
CA ALA A 113 1.40 19.81 8.68
C ALA A 113 1.97 21.12 8.12
N ALA A 114 2.48 21.98 9.00
CA ALA A 114 3.13 23.23 8.59
C ALA A 114 4.50 22.99 7.93
N GLU A 115 5.17 21.92 8.34
CA GLU A 115 6.47 21.52 7.81
C GLU A 115 6.32 20.62 6.59
N GLU A 116 7.14 20.90 5.58
CA GLU A 116 7.34 19.99 4.46
C GLU A 116 8.36 18.90 4.82
N ASP A 117 8.25 17.74 4.17
CA ASP A 117 9.17 16.62 4.30
C ASP A 117 9.46 16.06 2.91
N PHE A 118 10.73 15.78 2.62
CA PHE A 118 11.13 15.18 1.35
C PHE A 118 12.26 14.19 1.53
N GLN A 119 12.00 12.94 1.13
CA GLN A 119 12.92 11.82 1.19
C GLN A 119 13.02 11.21 -0.22
N ALA A 120 14.20 11.31 -0.83
CA ALA A 120 14.44 10.76 -2.17
C ALA A 120 14.50 9.22 -2.19
N CYS A 121 14.88 8.62 -1.06
CA CYS A 121 14.98 7.18 -0.83
C CYS A 121 14.17 6.81 0.41
N ASP A 122 13.87 5.51 0.58
CA ASP A 122 13.18 4.99 1.76
C ASP A 122 13.95 5.35 3.05
N PRO A 123 13.37 6.18 3.95
CA PRO A 123 14.00 6.57 5.20
C PRO A 123 13.79 5.54 6.32
N GLY A 124 13.13 4.40 6.04
CA GLY A 124 12.78 3.36 7.01
C GLY A 124 11.47 3.63 7.76
N TYR A 125 10.73 4.67 7.36
CA TYR A 125 9.40 5.01 7.87
C TYR A 125 8.56 5.66 6.77
N VAL A 126 7.24 5.73 6.99
CA VAL A 126 6.33 6.47 6.12
C VAL A 126 5.79 7.70 6.82
N SER A 127 5.65 8.78 6.05
CA SER A 127 5.11 10.06 6.48
C SER A 127 4.01 10.48 5.52
N SER A 128 2.95 11.10 6.02
CA SER A 128 1.91 11.73 5.20
C SER A 128 2.11 13.24 5.05
N LYS A 129 3.23 13.80 5.54
CA LYS A 129 3.57 15.21 5.33
C LYS A 129 3.70 15.50 3.84
N SER A 130 3.30 16.68 3.41
CA SER A 130 3.53 17.13 2.04
C SER A 130 5.02 17.41 1.82
N GLY A 131 5.51 17.17 0.61
CA GLY A 131 6.80 17.69 0.17
C GLY A 131 6.67 19.02 -0.56
N PRO A 132 7.80 19.63 -0.97
CA PRO A 132 7.79 20.82 -1.79
C PRO A 132 7.07 20.55 -3.10
N ARG A 133 6.40 21.59 -3.64
CA ARG A 133 5.71 21.47 -4.93
C ARG A 133 6.70 21.16 -6.05
N TRP A 134 6.48 20.08 -6.78
CA TRP A 134 7.28 19.71 -7.94
C TRP A 134 6.89 20.47 -9.20
N THR A 135 7.84 20.63 -10.12
CA THR A 135 7.57 21.23 -11.42
C THR A 135 6.78 20.28 -12.32
N GLU A 136 6.11 20.82 -13.32
CA GLU A 136 5.37 20.03 -14.30
C GLU A 136 6.27 19.08 -15.08
N SER A 137 7.50 19.51 -15.36
CA SER A 137 8.51 18.72 -16.07
C SER A 137 8.93 17.50 -15.24
N ASP A 138 9.14 17.67 -13.93
CA ASP A 138 9.51 16.57 -13.04
C ASP A 138 8.40 15.52 -12.94
N LEU A 139 7.16 15.99 -12.78
CA LEU A 139 5.98 15.12 -12.70
C LEU A 139 5.71 14.39 -14.03
N GLU A 140 5.88 15.06 -15.17
CA GLU A 140 5.76 14.41 -16.49
C GLU A 140 6.90 13.40 -16.71
N ALA A 141 8.09 13.66 -16.19
CA ALA A 141 9.20 12.71 -16.24
C ALA A 141 8.92 11.44 -15.43
N VAL A 142 8.41 11.56 -14.20
CA VAL A 142 7.99 10.40 -13.40
C VAL A 142 6.84 9.66 -14.08
N LYS A 143 5.80 10.36 -14.52
CA LYS A 143 4.65 9.77 -15.20
C LYS A 143 5.07 8.95 -16.42
N ARG A 144 6.01 9.45 -17.23
CA ARG A 144 6.53 8.73 -18.39
C ARG A 144 7.28 7.46 -18.00
N ARG A 145 8.13 7.53 -16.96
CA ARG A 145 8.87 6.37 -16.43
C ARG A 145 7.93 5.28 -15.92
N ILE A 146 6.81 5.67 -15.32
CA ILE A 146 5.81 4.71 -14.85
C ILE A 146 5.03 4.13 -16.03
N ARG A 147 4.45 4.99 -16.87
CA ARG A 147 3.52 4.56 -17.93
C ARG A 147 4.14 3.66 -18.98
N VAL A 148 5.46 3.74 -19.23
CA VAL A 148 6.14 2.87 -20.20
C VAL A 148 6.02 1.38 -19.85
N HIS A 149 5.79 1.04 -18.58
CA HIS A 149 5.65 -0.34 -18.10
C HIS A 149 4.19 -0.84 -18.13
N LEU A 150 3.22 0.04 -18.40
CA LEU A 150 1.82 -0.36 -18.46
C LEU A 150 1.52 -1.09 -19.75
N PRO A 151 0.47 -1.95 -19.79
CA PRO A 151 0.04 -2.62 -21.03
C PRO A 151 -0.31 -1.64 -22.16
N THR A 152 -0.81 -0.45 -21.81
CA THR A 152 -1.24 0.58 -22.77
C THR A 152 -0.65 1.96 -22.44
N PRO A 153 0.67 2.17 -22.61
CA PRO A 153 1.37 3.39 -22.15
C PRO A 153 0.79 4.69 -22.71
N LYS A 154 0.26 4.64 -23.94
CA LYS A 154 -0.27 5.78 -24.70
C LYS A 154 -1.80 5.88 -24.70
N ALA A 155 -2.50 5.10 -23.89
CA ALA A 155 -3.96 5.21 -23.78
C ALA A 155 -4.35 6.64 -23.39
N ALA A 156 -5.34 7.19 -24.10
CA ALA A 156 -5.94 8.47 -23.75
C ALA A 156 -6.64 8.35 -22.38
N PRO A 157 -6.55 9.38 -21.51
CA PRO A 157 -7.21 9.32 -20.21
C PRO A 157 -8.73 9.17 -20.33
N ASN A 158 -9.33 8.33 -19.50
CA ASN A 158 -10.78 8.26 -19.37
C ASN A 158 -11.26 9.26 -18.31
N TYR A 159 -12.02 10.27 -18.72
CA TYR A 159 -12.52 11.33 -17.84
C TYR A 159 -13.92 11.05 -17.24
N THR A 160 -14.42 9.82 -17.35
CA THR A 160 -15.71 9.43 -16.78
C THR A 160 -15.71 9.62 -15.27
N PHE A 161 -16.64 10.43 -14.78
CA PHE A 161 -16.94 10.64 -13.36
C PHE A 161 -18.30 10.00 -13.05
N LEU A 162 -18.38 9.25 -11.95
CA LEU A 162 -19.54 8.44 -11.56
C LEU A 162 -20.31 9.09 -10.39
N GLY A 163 -20.33 10.42 -10.34
CA GLY A 163 -21.08 11.21 -9.38
C GLY A 163 -21.85 12.35 -10.04
N ASP A 164 -22.27 13.32 -9.25
CA ASP A 164 -22.94 14.53 -9.76
C ASP A 164 -21.97 15.36 -10.63
N PRO A 165 -22.24 15.58 -11.93
CA PRO A 165 -21.39 16.38 -12.80
C PRO A 165 -21.10 17.80 -12.29
N SER A 166 -21.95 18.35 -11.43
CA SER A 166 -21.79 19.67 -10.81
C SER A 166 -20.89 19.68 -9.57
N ASP A 167 -20.43 18.51 -9.10
CA ASP A 167 -19.57 18.39 -7.92
C ASP A 167 -18.25 19.16 -8.13
N SER A 168 -18.08 20.23 -7.37
CA SER A 168 -16.93 21.12 -7.40
C SER A 168 -15.81 20.67 -6.45
N GLY A 169 -15.80 19.44 -5.95
CA GLY A 169 -14.71 18.89 -5.16
C GLY A 169 -13.43 18.72 -5.99
N LEU A 170 -12.26 18.82 -5.34
CA LEU A 170 -10.95 18.70 -6.02
C LEU A 170 -10.80 17.39 -6.81
N PHE A 171 -11.08 16.25 -6.18
CA PHE A 171 -10.95 14.94 -6.82
C PHE A 171 -11.96 14.73 -7.97
N PRO A 172 -13.25 15.07 -7.83
CA PRO A 172 -14.19 15.12 -8.96
C PRO A 172 -13.65 15.89 -10.18
N ARG A 173 -13.13 17.11 -9.97
CA ARG A 173 -12.53 17.92 -11.06
C ARG A 173 -11.30 17.26 -11.69
N ILE A 174 -10.44 16.62 -10.88
CA ILE A 174 -9.30 15.82 -11.40
C ILE A 174 -9.80 14.65 -12.25
N VAL A 175 -10.80 13.90 -11.78
CA VAL A 175 -11.35 12.75 -12.52
C VAL A 175 -11.91 13.20 -13.88
N ARG A 176 -12.61 14.35 -13.92
CA ARG A 176 -13.20 14.94 -15.14
C ARG A 176 -12.22 15.64 -16.08
N GLY A 177 -10.95 15.80 -15.70
CA GLY A 177 -9.96 16.46 -16.57
C GLY A 177 -9.94 17.98 -16.47
N GLU A 178 -10.65 18.56 -15.51
CA GLU A 178 -10.74 20.01 -15.31
C GLU A 178 -9.51 20.58 -14.59
N GLU A 179 -8.80 19.73 -13.84
CA GLU A 179 -7.56 20.07 -13.15
C GLU A 179 -6.33 19.53 -13.87
N LYS A 180 -5.22 20.24 -13.70
CA LYS A 180 -3.92 19.73 -14.13
C LYS A 180 -3.57 18.47 -13.35
N GLN A 181 -3.23 17.40 -14.08
CA GLN A 181 -3.03 16.08 -13.48
C GLN A 181 -1.93 15.28 -14.18
N TRP A 182 -1.35 14.35 -13.44
CA TRP A 182 -0.35 13.40 -13.94
C TRP A 182 -0.83 11.98 -13.70
N ARG A 183 -1.87 11.59 -14.45
CA ARG A 183 -2.49 10.26 -14.37
C ARG A 183 -1.54 9.17 -14.84
N ILE A 184 -1.33 8.18 -13.97
CA ILE A 184 -0.40 7.07 -14.20
C ILE A 184 -1.10 5.72 -14.33
N TRP A 185 -2.31 5.55 -13.79
CA TRP A 185 -3.06 4.31 -13.92
C TRP A 185 -4.56 4.59 -13.77
N GLU A 186 -5.41 3.79 -14.40
CA GLU A 186 -6.86 3.88 -14.23
C GLU A 186 -7.55 2.57 -14.64
N ASP A 187 -8.77 2.41 -14.15
CA ASP A 187 -9.75 1.45 -14.67
C ASP A 187 -11.15 2.08 -14.72
N ASP A 188 -12.17 1.25 -14.89
CA ASP A 188 -13.57 1.69 -15.02
C ASP A 188 -14.12 2.36 -13.75
N GLY A 189 -13.53 2.06 -12.58
CA GLY A 189 -14.00 2.56 -11.29
C GLY A 189 -13.04 3.53 -10.60
N HIS A 190 -11.74 3.54 -10.94
CA HIS A 190 -10.71 4.24 -10.19
C HIS A 190 -9.67 4.92 -11.08
N VAL A 191 -8.98 5.88 -10.49
CA VAL A 191 -7.92 6.67 -11.12
C VAL A 191 -6.76 6.83 -10.14
N ALA A 192 -5.53 6.63 -10.61
CA ALA A 192 -4.31 6.93 -9.85
C ALA A 192 -3.46 7.98 -10.57
N PHE A 193 -3.00 8.98 -9.82
CA PHE A 193 -2.21 10.11 -10.33
C PHE A 193 -1.15 10.55 -9.33
N LEU A 194 -0.08 11.17 -9.84
CA LEU A 194 0.97 11.75 -9.01
C LEU A 194 0.47 13.03 -8.32
N THR A 195 0.74 13.16 -7.03
CA THR A 195 0.52 14.43 -6.32
C THR A 195 1.57 15.46 -6.77
N PRO A 196 1.22 16.75 -6.90
CA PRO A 196 2.19 17.81 -7.13
C PRO A 196 3.04 18.14 -5.89
N PHE A 197 2.72 17.58 -4.71
CA PHE A 197 3.45 17.78 -3.45
C PHE A 197 4.05 16.47 -2.90
N PRO A 198 4.86 15.75 -3.69
CA PRO A 198 5.37 14.46 -3.28
C PRO A 198 6.42 14.63 -2.17
N ASN A 199 6.27 13.90 -1.06
CA ASN A 199 7.34 13.75 -0.08
C ASN A 199 8.36 12.66 -0.47
N THR A 200 8.03 11.83 -1.46
CA THR A 200 8.95 10.87 -2.10
C THR A 200 8.62 10.79 -3.59
N PRO A 201 9.63 10.71 -4.48
CA PRO A 201 9.39 10.54 -5.91
C PRO A 201 8.41 9.41 -6.21
N GLY A 202 7.36 9.70 -6.99
CA GLY A 202 6.35 8.70 -7.35
C GLY A 202 5.18 8.57 -6.36
N LEU A 203 5.09 9.41 -5.32
CA LEU A 203 3.93 9.44 -4.43
C LEU A 203 2.64 9.60 -5.24
N THR A 204 1.77 8.60 -5.12
CA THR A 204 0.58 8.43 -5.95
C THR A 204 -0.67 8.46 -5.08
N VAL A 205 -1.69 9.16 -5.56
CA VAL A 205 -3.03 9.18 -4.96
C VAL A 205 -3.95 8.36 -5.86
N LEU A 206 -4.61 7.34 -5.29
CA LEU A 206 -5.64 6.56 -5.96
C LEU A 206 -7.01 6.99 -5.42
N VAL A 207 -7.93 7.31 -6.32
CA VAL A 207 -9.28 7.77 -5.99
C VAL A 207 -10.33 6.99 -6.78
N PRO A 208 -11.53 6.76 -6.19
CA PRO A 208 -12.68 6.29 -6.94
C PRO A 208 -13.20 7.37 -7.90
N ARG A 209 -13.79 6.94 -9.02
CA ARG A 209 -14.55 7.82 -9.93
C ARG A 209 -15.91 8.20 -9.36
N LYS A 210 -16.43 7.39 -8.43
CA LYS A 210 -17.62 7.69 -7.63
C LYS A 210 -17.20 8.52 -6.41
N PRO A 211 -17.91 9.59 -6.05
CA PRO A 211 -17.62 10.34 -4.83
C PRO A 211 -17.93 9.47 -3.60
N LEU A 212 -16.90 9.24 -2.77
CA LEU A 212 -16.98 8.45 -1.54
C LEU A 212 -16.41 9.25 -0.36
N SER A 213 -16.74 8.82 0.86
CA SER A 213 -16.13 9.38 2.08
C SER A 213 -14.61 9.21 2.08
N SER A 214 -13.89 10.18 2.63
CA SER A 214 -12.44 10.06 2.86
C SER A 214 -12.08 9.13 4.03
N ASP A 215 -13.07 8.71 4.82
CA ASP A 215 -12.90 7.70 5.87
C ASP A 215 -13.06 6.30 5.28
N ILE A 216 -11.92 5.67 4.94
CA ILE A 216 -11.87 4.38 4.26
C ILE A 216 -12.56 3.26 5.04
N PHE A 217 -12.56 3.32 6.38
CA PHE A 217 -13.15 2.26 7.20
C PHE A 217 -14.67 2.41 7.34
N ARG A 218 -15.20 3.61 7.06
CA ARG A 218 -16.66 3.88 7.06
C ARG A 218 -17.32 3.72 5.69
N LEU A 219 -16.55 3.35 4.66
CA LEU A 219 -17.12 3.03 3.35
C LEU A 219 -18.10 1.84 3.45
N GLU A 220 -19.09 1.81 2.56
CA GLU A 220 -19.91 0.60 2.36
C GLU A 220 -18.97 -0.56 1.96
N GLU A 221 -19.28 -1.80 2.37
CA GLU A 221 -18.38 -2.94 2.17
C GLU A 221 -18.04 -3.20 0.69
N GLY A 222 -19.04 -3.10 -0.20
CA GLY A 222 -18.83 -3.22 -1.64
C GLY A 222 -17.89 -2.15 -2.20
N ASP A 223 -18.08 -0.89 -1.80
CA ASP A 223 -17.18 0.22 -2.17
C ASP A 223 -15.77 0.03 -1.60
N TYR A 224 -15.65 -0.42 -0.34
CA TYR A 224 -14.36 -0.72 0.29
C TYR A 224 -13.60 -1.80 -0.47
N ARG A 225 -14.25 -2.94 -0.75
CA ARG A 225 -13.64 -4.06 -1.51
C ARG A 225 -13.14 -3.63 -2.88
N GLN A 226 -13.94 -2.84 -3.60
CA GLN A 226 -13.54 -2.30 -4.91
C GLN A 226 -12.30 -1.40 -4.80
N LEU A 227 -12.22 -0.54 -3.79
CA LEU A 227 -11.05 0.31 -3.56
C LEU A 227 -9.79 -0.51 -3.25
N LEU A 228 -9.91 -1.57 -2.44
CA LEU A 228 -8.78 -2.45 -2.12
C LEU A 228 -8.28 -3.19 -3.37
N MET A 229 -9.20 -3.69 -4.20
CA MET A 229 -8.86 -4.37 -5.45
C MET A 229 -8.21 -3.44 -6.47
N ALA A 230 -8.71 -2.22 -6.60
CA ALA A 230 -8.10 -1.20 -7.43
C ALA A 230 -6.69 -0.85 -6.95
N THR A 231 -6.49 -0.74 -5.63
CA THR A 231 -5.17 -0.49 -5.03
C THR A 231 -4.18 -1.61 -5.37
N ARG A 232 -4.60 -2.88 -5.23
CA ARG A 232 -3.78 -4.03 -5.59
C ARG A 232 -3.46 -4.06 -7.09
N LYS A 233 -4.47 -3.88 -7.94
CA LYS A 233 -4.30 -3.88 -9.40
C LYS A 233 -3.39 -2.75 -9.88
N ALA A 234 -3.54 -1.56 -9.29
CA ALA A 234 -2.66 -0.43 -9.55
C ALA A 234 -1.22 -0.78 -9.16
N GLU A 235 -0.97 -1.26 -7.94
CA GLU A 235 0.37 -1.64 -7.50
C GLU A 235 1.02 -2.70 -8.41
N MET A 236 0.28 -3.76 -8.75
CA MET A 236 0.77 -4.81 -9.65
C MET A 236 1.01 -4.32 -11.09
N SER A 237 0.37 -3.24 -11.51
CA SER A 237 0.59 -2.62 -12.82
C SER A 237 1.76 -1.61 -12.80
N LEU A 238 2.02 -1.02 -11.63
CA LEU A 238 3.03 0.03 -11.43
C LEU A 238 4.40 -0.54 -11.03
N THR A 239 4.43 -1.76 -10.48
CA THR A 239 5.66 -2.48 -10.16
C THR A 239 6.26 -3.11 -11.42
N CYS A 240 7.49 -2.71 -11.76
CA CYS A 240 8.36 -3.40 -12.72
C CYS A 240 9.82 -3.02 -12.46
N PRO A 241 10.78 -3.93 -12.75
CA PRO A 241 10.99 -4.39 -14.13
C PRO A 241 10.36 -5.77 -14.38
N ALA A 242 10.16 -6.07 -15.67
CA ALA A 242 9.97 -7.45 -16.11
C ALA A 242 11.06 -8.35 -15.49
N PRO A 243 10.78 -9.62 -15.20
CA PRO A 243 11.79 -10.49 -14.64
C PRO A 243 13.03 -10.50 -15.54
N GLU A 244 14.18 -10.10 -14.99
CA GLU A 244 15.45 -10.08 -15.71
C GLU A 244 16.17 -11.40 -15.45
N TYR A 245 16.32 -12.22 -16.48
CA TYR A 245 17.13 -13.44 -16.44
C TYR A 245 18.22 -13.36 -17.51
N PHE A 246 19.44 -13.64 -17.09
CA PHE A 246 20.59 -13.71 -17.97
C PHE A 246 21.27 -15.07 -17.79
N ASP A 247 21.31 -15.88 -18.86
CA ASP A 247 22.08 -17.14 -18.89
C ASP A 247 23.59 -16.92 -18.68
N ARG A 248 24.08 -15.71 -18.98
CA ARG A 248 25.49 -15.31 -18.88
C ARG A 248 25.59 -13.95 -18.21
N TYR A 249 26.71 -13.72 -17.52
CA TYR A 249 26.98 -12.46 -16.83
C TYR A 249 26.89 -11.26 -17.79
N PRO A 250 25.96 -10.30 -17.58
CA PRO A 250 25.70 -9.21 -18.52
C PRO A 250 26.69 -8.03 -18.38
N GLY A 251 27.71 -8.16 -17.54
CA GLY A 251 28.66 -7.08 -17.24
C GLY A 251 28.31 -6.23 -16.02
N TYR A 252 27.18 -6.52 -15.35
CA TYR A 252 26.76 -5.91 -14.09
C TYR A 252 25.99 -6.92 -13.23
N VAL A 253 25.73 -6.58 -11.96
CA VAL A 253 24.92 -7.38 -11.04
C VAL A 253 23.63 -6.62 -10.73
N THR A 254 22.50 -7.33 -10.77
CA THR A 254 21.18 -6.81 -10.37
C THR A 254 20.54 -7.73 -9.33
N SER A 255 19.73 -7.15 -8.44
CA SER A 255 18.91 -7.87 -7.46
C SER A 255 17.45 -8.01 -7.91
N VAL A 256 17.11 -7.54 -9.12
CA VAL A 256 15.80 -7.76 -9.74
C VAL A 256 15.61 -9.27 -9.92
N SER A 257 14.45 -9.78 -9.51
CA SER A 257 14.16 -11.21 -9.61
C SER A 257 13.90 -11.60 -11.06
N GLY A 258 14.51 -12.68 -11.54
CA GLY A 258 14.16 -13.33 -12.80
C GLY A 258 12.88 -14.16 -12.69
N SER A 259 12.43 -14.74 -13.80
CA SER A 259 11.27 -15.64 -13.81
C SER A 259 11.48 -16.83 -12.87
N PRO A 260 10.43 -17.37 -12.22
CA PRO A 260 10.57 -18.57 -11.39
C PRO A 260 11.22 -19.72 -12.16
N ALA A 261 12.30 -20.29 -11.61
CA ALA A 261 12.97 -21.45 -12.20
C ALA A 261 12.10 -22.72 -12.05
N SER A 262 12.19 -23.64 -13.00
CA SER A 262 11.51 -24.94 -12.87
C SER A 262 12.14 -25.78 -11.77
N ARG A 263 11.35 -26.68 -11.18
CA ARG A 263 11.81 -27.57 -10.12
C ARG A 263 12.96 -28.46 -10.61
N GLU A 264 12.88 -28.92 -11.85
CA GLU A 264 13.88 -29.76 -12.51
C GLU A 264 15.20 -29.01 -12.69
N SER A 265 15.16 -27.75 -13.14
CA SER A 265 16.35 -26.91 -13.31
C SER A 265 17.05 -26.64 -11.97
N LEU A 266 16.26 -26.35 -10.92
CA LEU A 266 16.79 -26.17 -9.58
C LEU A 266 17.45 -27.45 -9.03
N GLN A 267 16.86 -28.62 -9.29
CA GLN A 267 17.43 -29.91 -8.90
C GLN A 267 18.75 -30.19 -9.61
N GLU A 268 18.84 -29.92 -10.91
CA GLU A 268 20.06 -30.11 -11.70
C GLU A 268 21.19 -29.19 -11.21
N ILE A 269 20.90 -27.91 -11.00
CA ILE A 269 21.86 -26.93 -10.48
C ILE A 269 22.33 -27.34 -9.07
N CYS A 270 21.40 -27.74 -8.20
CA CYS A 270 21.72 -28.21 -6.85
C CYS A 270 22.66 -29.42 -6.90
N ALA A 271 22.33 -30.44 -7.71
CA ALA A 271 23.16 -31.63 -7.87
C ALA A 271 24.59 -31.28 -8.32
N ARG A 272 24.75 -30.36 -9.29
CA ARG A 272 26.06 -29.89 -9.75
C ARG A 272 26.87 -29.17 -8.66
N ILE A 273 26.22 -28.44 -7.77
CA ILE A 273 26.87 -27.72 -6.66
C ILE A 273 27.27 -28.70 -5.55
N THR A 274 26.42 -29.68 -5.25
CA THR A 274 26.60 -30.60 -4.12
C THR A 274 27.44 -31.84 -4.44
N GLN A 275 27.63 -32.22 -5.71
CA GLN A 275 28.47 -33.35 -6.13
C GLN A 275 29.97 -33.00 -6.15
N ARG A 276 30.49 -32.47 -5.03
CA ARG A 276 31.93 -32.46 -4.75
C ARG A 276 32.33 -33.68 -3.94
#